data_AF-R9KLF9-F1
#
_entry.id   AF-R9KLF9-F1
#
_cell.length_a   1.000
_cell.length_b   1.000
_cell.length_c   1.000
_cell.angle_alpha   90.00
_cell.angle_beta   90.00
_cell.angle_gamma   90.00
#
_symmetry.space_group_name_H-M   'P 1'
#
loop_
_entity.id
_entity.type
_entity.pdbx_description
1 polymer ?
#
loop_
_entity_poly.entity_id
_entity_poly.type
_entity_poly.pdbx_seq_one_letter_code
_entity_poly.pdbx_strand_id
1 'polypeptide(L)'
;MAYEKIKSHEEYLKIAERYQDCKPDAYKSMSFQEKMDFFAGVYTDNILLWDENGDELPTWKVNTAIWDEFLSHPEQFSLKDIHIFMEMLDDSCYHPSSIDTVDTIAKIIHNIACFYQLEGITYLLSHLQEVPERGRMIGWPVTLYLLIRDDAAYAWMKEALKTLTPDALRLLHCILGGEGLPKALLVYYSYGSETELARKAELERTISGLLR
;
A
#
# COMPACT_ATOMS: atom_id res chain seq x y z
N MET A 1 8.85 9.21 -5.25
CA MET A 1 9.38 9.54 -6.61
C MET A 1 8.28 9.31 -7.65
N ALA A 2 8.17 10.13 -8.71
CA ALA A 2 7.18 9.90 -9.79
C ALA A 2 7.85 9.10 -10.92
N TYR A 3 7.48 7.84 -11.10
CA TYR A 3 8.15 6.93 -12.04
C TYR A 3 7.47 6.93 -13.42
N GLU A 4 8.27 6.95 -14.49
CA GLU A 4 7.78 6.96 -15.87
C GLU A 4 7.50 5.54 -16.36
N LYS A 5 6.31 5.30 -16.94
CA LYS A 5 5.97 4.04 -17.63
C LYS A 5 6.93 3.76 -18.77
N ILE A 6 7.15 2.48 -19.11
CA ILE A 6 7.83 2.07 -20.36
C ILE A 6 7.12 2.74 -21.54
N LYS A 7 7.85 3.53 -22.34
CA LYS A 7 7.32 4.33 -23.45
C LYS A 7 7.60 3.70 -24.81
N SER A 8 8.46 2.67 -24.88
CA SER A 8 8.83 2.01 -26.15
C SER A 8 9.21 0.54 -25.99
N HIS A 9 9.09 -0.22 -27.08
CA HIS A 9 9.57 -1.60 -27.16
C HIS A 9 11.10 -1.72 -26.97
N GLU A 10 11.87 -0.70 -27.34
CA GLU A 10 13.32 -0.70 -27.08
C GLU A 10 13.65 -0.61 -25.58
N GLU A 11 12.89 0.18 -24.82
CA GLU A 11 13.01 0.23 -23.36
C GLU A 11 12.63 -1.10 -22.71
N TYR A 12 11.55 -1.73 -23.21
CA TYR A 12 11.16 -3.07 -22.78
C TYR A 12 12.30 -4.08 -22.96
N LEU A 13 12.90 -4.14 -24.15
CA LEU A 13 13.99 -5.07 -24.45
C LEU A 13 15.21 -4.84 -23.54
N LYS A 14 15.58 -3.58 -23.27
CA LYS A 14 16.67 -3.24 -22.34
C LYS A 14 16.42 -3.74 -20.92
N ILE A 15 15.17 -3.72 -20.46
CA ILE A 15 14.79 -4.24 -19.15
C ILE A 15 14.79 -5.77 -19.18
N ALA A 16 14.24 -6.39 -20.21
CA ALA A 16 14.22 -7.85 -20.38
C ALA A 16 15.65 -8.43 -20.41
N GLU A 17 16.56 -7.83 -21.17
CA GLU A 17 17.97 -8.22 -21.24
C GLU A 17 18.66 -8.17 -19.87
N ARG A 18 18.32 -7.18 -19.02
CA ARG A 18 18.90 -7.06 -17.66
C ARG A 18 18.56 -8.26 -16.77
N TYR A 19 17.41 -8.89 -16.99
CA TYR A 19 16.91 -9.99 -16.16
C TYR A 19 16.87 -11.34 -16.89
N GLN A 20 17.47 -11.46 -18.07
CA GLN A 20 17.49 -12.71 -18.85
C GLN A 20 18.10 -13.89 -18.08
N ASP A 21 19.10 -13.62 -17.24
CA ASP A 21 19.82 -14.61 -16.43
C ASP A 21 19.26 -14.72 -15.01
N CYS A 22 18.12 -14.07 -14.72
CA CYS A 22 17.50 -14.10 -13.41
C CYS A 22 17.05 -15.52 -13.05
N LYS A 23 17.47 -15.99 -11.88
CA LYS A 23 17.04 -17.29 -11.35
C LYS A 23 15.82 -17.11 -10.44
N PRO A 24 14.85 -18.05 -10.46
CA PRO A 24 13.68 -18.00 -9.59
C PRO A 24 13.99 -17.91 -8.08
N ASP A 25 15.17 -18.35 -7.65
CA ASP A 25 15.62 -18.34 -6.26
C ASP A 25 16.60 -17.22 -5.93
N ALA A 26 16.80 -16.24 -6.83
CA ALA A 26 17.72 -15.12 -6.64
C ALA A 26 17.43 -14.30 -5.37
N TYR A 27 16.15 -14.25 -4.93
CA TYR A 27 15.75 -13.56 -3.69
C TYR A 27 16.50 -14.05 -2.44
N LYS A 28 16.94 -15.31 -2.42
CA LYS A 28 17.62 -15.91 -1.25
C LYS A 28 19.00 -15.30 -0.98
N SER A 29 19.65 -14.77 -2.01
CA SER A 29 20.95 -14.09 -1.89
C SER A 29 20.83 -12.57 -1.77
N MET A 30 19.62 -12.01 -1.93
CA MET A 30 19.41 -10.57 -1.84
C MET A 30 19.45 -10.10 -0.39
N SER A 31 20.15 -8.99 -0.16
CA SER A 31 20.00 -8.17 1.03
C SER A 31 18.61 -7.54 1.11
N PHE A 32 18.25 -7.02 2.29
CA PHE A 32 16.98 -6.31 2.49
C PHE A 32 16.82 -5.14 1.49
N GLN A 33 17.86 -4.34 1.29
CA GLN A 33 17.80 -3.22 0.35
C GLN A 33 17.61 -3.70 -1.10
N GLU A 34 18.29 -4.78 -1.51
CA GLU A 34 18.10 -5.34 -2.85
C GLU A 34 16.69 -5.87 -3.05
N LYS A 35 16.05 -6.44 -2.02
CA LYS A 35 14.64 -6.85 -2.08
C LYS A 35 13.71 -5.65 -2.19
N MET A 36 13.96 -4.58 -1.45
CA MET A 36 13.21 -3.33 -1.55
C MET A 36 13.31 -2.71 -2.94
N ASP A 37 14.52 -2.66 -3.49
CA ASP A 37 14.78 -2.13 -4.84
C ASP A 37 14.15 -3.00 -5.91
N PHE A 38 14.20 -4.34 -5.75
CA PHE A 38 13.55 -5.28 -6.65
C PHE A 38 12.03 -5.11 -6.62
N PHE A 39 11.44 -5.09 -5.42
CA PHE A 39 10.03 -4.86 -5.20
C PHE A 39 9.62 -3.56 -5.90
N ALA A 40 10.24 -2.42 -5.55
CA ALA A 40 9.99 -1.12 -6.17
C ALA A 40 10.13 -1.14 -7.71
N GLY A 41 11.14 -1.85 -8.21
CA GLY A 41 11.39 -2.00 -9.64
C GLY A 41 10.22 -2.68 -10.36
N VAL A 42 9.59 -3.68 -9.75
CA VAL A 42 8.38 -4.32 -10.29
C VAL A 42 7.22 -3.33 -10.37
N TYR A 43 6.96 -2.56 -9.30
CA TYR A 43 5.85 -1.57 -9.28
C TYR A 43 6.02 -0.41 -10.26
N THR A 44 7.25 -0.17 -10.72
CA THR A 44 7.59 0.96 -11.57
C THR A 44 7.86 0.54 -13.01
N ASP A 45 7.46 -0.68 -13.39
CA ASP A 45 7.73 -1.32 -14.68
C ASP A 45 9.23 -1.38 -15.04
N ASN A 46 10.13 -1.25 -14.07
CA ASN A 46 11.58 -1.40 -14.25
C ASN A 46 12.06 -2.85 -14.08
N ILE A 47 11.16 -3.75 -13.65
CA ILE A 47 11.35 -5.20 -13.60
C ILE A 47 10.08 -5.83 -14.15
N LEU A 48 10.23 -6.54 -15.27
CA LEU A 48 9.13 -7.22 -15.93
C LEU A 48 8.82 -8.51 -15.20
N LEU A 49 7.54 -8.84 -15.02
CA LEU A 49 7.09 -10.13 -14.49
C LEU A 49 6.61 -11.08 -15.59
N TRP A 50 6.25 -10.54 -16.74
CA TRP A 50 5.77 -11.29 -17.90
C TRP A 50 6.54 -10.90 -19.15
N ASP A 51 6.70 -11.85 -20.06
CA ASP A 51 7.25 -11.60 -21.39
C ASP A 51 6.19 -10.96 -22.32
N GLU A 52 6.54 -10.70 -23.58
CA GLU A 52 5.62 -10.09 -24.56
C GLU A 52 4.42 -10.98 -24.92
N ASN A 53 4.53 -12.28 -24.69
CA ASN A 53 3.47 -13.25 -24.94
C ASN A 53 2.57 -13.46 -23.72
N GLY A 54 2.90 -12.83 -22.58
CA GLY A 54 2.21 -13.01 -21.31
C GLY A 54 2.70 -14.22 -20.51
N ASP A 55 3.82 -14.84 -20.90
CA ASP A 55 4.43 -15.93 -20.16
C ASP A 55 5.19 -15.39 -18.94
N GLU A 56 5.11 -16.11 -17.82
CA GLU A 56 5.76 -15.71 -16.57
C GLU A 56 7.30 -15.72 -16.71
N LEU A 57 7.93 -14.61 -16.33
CA LEU A 57 9.38 -14.50 -16.22
C LEU A 57 9.86 -15.02 -14.85
N PRO A 58 11.13 -15.45 -14.71
CA PRO A 58 11.69 -15.87 -13.41
C PRO A 58 11.55 -14.83 -12.29
N THR A 59 11.54 -13.56 -12.66
CA THR A 59 11.29 -12.39 -11.80
C THR A 59 9.93 -12.41 -11.12
N TRP A 60 8.90 -13.06 -11.69
CA TRP A 60 7.62 -13.31 -11.04
C TRP A 60 7.80 -14.11 -9.75
N LYS A 61 8.54 -15.22 -9.81
CA LYS A 61 8.79 -16.06 -8.62
C LYS A 61 9.63 -15.36 -7.56
N VAL A 62 10.61 -14.56 -8.00
CA VAL A 62 11.43 -13.71 -7.10
C VAL A 62 10.53 -12.69 -6.40
N ASN A 63 9.67 -12.00 -7.14
CA ASN A 63 8.74 -11.01 -6.62
C ASN A 63 7.75 -11.62 -5.59
N THR A 64 7.10 -12.74 -5.93
CA THR A 64 6.16 -13.40 -5.02
C THR A 64 6.83 -13.88 -3.74
N ALA A 65 8.06 -14.40 -3.82
CA ALA A 65 8.81 -14.79 -2.63
C ALA A 65 9.16 -13.59 -1.74
N ILE A 66 9.50 -12.44 -2.34
CA ILE A 66 9.71 -11.18 -1.61
C ILE A 66 8.40 -10.70 -0.96
N TRP A 67 7.27 -10.80 -1.65
CA TRP A 67 5.95 -10.45 -1.10
C TRP A 67 5.63 -11.27 0.15
N ASP A 68 5.79 -12.59 0.07
CA ASP A 68 5.53 -13.50 1.20
C ASP A 68 6.43 -13.18 2.40
N GLU A 69 7.71 -12.87 2.14
CA GLU A 69 8.66 -12.48 3.18
C GLU A 69 8.27 -11.14 3.82
N PHE A 70 7.94 -10.12 3.02
CA PHE A 70 7.56 -8.80 3.52
C PHE A 70 6.25 -8.84 4.32
N LEU A 71 5.29 -9.65 3.90
CA LEU A 71 4.03 -9.85 4.62
C LEU A 71 4.22 -10.61 5.94
N SER A 72 5.08 -11.63 5.95
CA SER A 72 5.26 -12.52 7.11
C SER A 72 6.22 -11.99 8.16
N HIS A 73 7.13 -11.09 7.79
CA HIS A 73 8.19 -10.58 8.67
C HIS A 73 8.14 -9.05 8.79
N PRO A 74 7.07 -8.46 9.38
CA PRO A 74 6.98 -7.02 9.56
C PRO A 74 8.09 -6.44 10.47
N GLU A 75 8.71 -7.27 11.32
CA GLU A 75 9.81 -6.90 12.20
C GLU A 75 11.10 -6.50 11.48
N GLN A 76 11.24 -6.85 10.20
CA GLN A 76 12.40 -6.46 9.39
C GLN A 76 12.38 -4.97 9.02
N PHE A 77 11.20 -4.33 9.09
CA PHE A 77 10.99 -2.94 8.72
C PHE A 77 11.08 -2.03 9.95
N SER A 78 11.67 -0.86 9.76
CA SER A 78 11.48 0.27 10.65
C SER A 78 10.14 0.97 10.38
N LEU A 79 9.64 1.74 11.35
CA LEU A 79 8.44 2.56 11.14
C LEU A 79 8.55 3.52 9.95
N LYS A 80 9.75 4.02 9.67
CA LYS A 80 9.97 4.96 8.57
C LYS A 80 9.84 4.30 7.20
N ASP A 81 10.03 2.97 7.13
CA ASP A 81 9.93 2.26 5.86
C ASP A 81 8.49 2.20 5.34
N ILE A 82 7.49 2.48 6.19
CA ILE A 82 6.09 2.68 5.77
C ILE A 82 6.00 3.72 4.64
N HIS A 83 6.79 4.79 4.68
CA HIS A 83 6.76 5.83 3.65
C HIS A 83 7.12 5.32 2.26
N ILE A 84 8.05 4.37 2.19
CA ILE A 84 8.48 3.77 0.93
C ILE A 84 7.29 3.07 0.26
N PHE A 85 6.50 2.34 1.06
CA PHE A 85 5.29 1.67 0.58
C PHE A 85 4.14 2.65 0.29
N MET A 86 4.00 3.71 1.09
CA MET A 86 3.00 4.76 0.83
C MET A 86 3.26 5.48 -0.49
N GLU A 87 4.51 5.73 -0.85
CA GLU A 87 4.89 6.27 -2.16
C GLU A 87 4.56 5.33 -3.32
N MET A 88 4.52 4.02 -3.07
CA MET A 88 4.18 3.02 -4.09
C MET A 88 2.67 2.90 -4.35
N LEU A 89 1.84 3.39 -3.43
CA LEU A 89 0.40 3.56 -3.68
C LEU A 89 0.21 4.67 -4.73
N ASP A 90 0.36 4.37 -6.02
CA ASP A 90 0.10 5.29 -7.14
C ASP A 90 -0.81 4.64 -8.19
N ASP A 91 -2.07 5.10 -8.23
CA ASP A 91 -3.13 4.47 -9.01
C ASP A 91 -2.88 4.43 -10.54
N SER A 92 -1.93 5.23 -11.04
CA SER A 92 -1.58 5.29 -12.47
C SER A 92 -0.46 4.35 -12.88
N CYS A 93 0.37 3.89 -11.95
CA CYS A 93 1.49 2.97 -12.20
C CYS A 93 1.03 1.51 -12.37
N TYR A 94 -0.28 1.28 -12.30
CA TYR A 94 -0.88 -0.02 -12.23
C TYR A 94 -1.44 -0.49 -13.57
N HIS A 95 -0.99 -1.64 -14.05
CA HIS A 95 -1.67 -2.41 -15.10
C HIS A 95 -2.99 -2.95 -14.54
N PRO A 96 -4.13 -3.02 -15.26
CA PRO A 96 -5.44 -3.46 -14.74
C PRO A 96 -5.52 -4.81 -13.98
N SER A 97 -4.44 -5.61 -13.95
CA SER A 97 -4.20 -6.76 -13.05
C SER A 97 -3.73 -6.35 -11.63
N SER A 98 -3.75 -5.05 -11.31
CA SER A 98 -3.09 -4.39 -10.17
C SER A 98 -3.84 -4.32 -8.85
N ILE A 99 -5.07 -4.81 -8.79
CA ILE A 99 -5.79 -4.82 -7.50
C ILE A 99 -4.99 -5.63 -6.47
N ASP A 100 -4.40 -6.75 -6.89
CA ASP A 100 -3.55 -7.59 -6.05
C ASP A 100 -2.27 -6.86 -5.59
N THR A 101 -1.78 -5.93 -6.43
CA THR A 101 -0.58 -5.13 -6.21
C THR A 101 -0.82 -4.04 -5.16
N VAL A 102 -1.90 -3.27 -5.29
CA VAL A 102 -2.32 -2.28 -4.27
C VAL A 102 -2.65 -2.97 -2.95
N ASP A 103 -3.39 -4.09 -3.00
CA ASP A 103 -3.75 -4.88 -1.83
C ASP A 103 -2.51 -5.41 -1.11
N THR A 104 -1.51 -5.89 -1.84
CA THR A 104 -0.25 -6.36 -1.26
C THR A 104 0.51 -5.23 -0.56
N ILE A 105 0.68 -4.06 -1.21
CA ILE A 105 1.31 -2.90 -0.58
C ILE A 105 0.55 -2.48 0.69
N ALA A 106 -0.78 -2.38 0.62
CA ALA A 106 -1.61 -2.00 1.75
C ALA A 106 -1.51 -3.01 2.91
N LYS A 107 -1.43 -4.31 2.62
CA LYS A 107 -1.21 -5.36 3.62
C LYS A 107 0.17 -5.28 4.26
N ILE A 108 1.22 -4.96 3.49
CA ILE A 108 2.56 -4.74 4.05
C ILE A 108 2.53 -3.53 5.01
N ILE A 109 1.96 -2.40 4.59
CA ILE A 109 1.79 -1.21 5.44
C ILE A 109 1.01 -1.56 6.71
N HIS A 110 -0.11 -2.28 6.58
CA HIS A 110 -0.92 -2.75 7.70
C HIS A 110 -0.07 -3.59 8.68
N ASN A 111 0.64 -4.60 8.19
CA ASN A 111 1.40 -5.50 9.05
C ASN A 111 2.54 -4.80 9.78
N ILE A 112 3.24 -3.87 9.11
CA ILE A 112 4.26 -3.03 9.76
C ILE A 112 3.61 -2.17 10.85
N ALA A 113 2.52 -1.45 10.53
CA ALA A 113 1.85 -0.59 11.50
C ALA A 113 1.34 -1.37 12.72
N CYS A 114 0.76 -2.56 12.51
CA CYS A 114 0.27 -3.44 13.56
C CYS A 114 1.41 -4.06 14.40
N PHE A 115 2.56 -4.37 13.80
CA PHE A 115 3.74 -4.83 14.53
C PHE A 115 4.21 -3.79 15.57
N TYR A 116 4.20 -2.52 15.19
CA TYR A 116 4.49 -1.39 16.09
C TYR A 116 3.27 -0.90 16.90
N GLN A 117 2.13 -1.58 16.80
CA GLN A 117 0.91 -1.35 17.60
C GLN A 117 0.44 0.11 17.54
N LEU A 118 0.08 0.71 18.68
CA LEU A 118 -0.38 2.10 18.76
C LEU A 118 0.61 3.09 18.13
N GLU A 119 1.91 2.91 18.33
CA GLU A 119 2.92 3.81 17.75
C GLU A 119 2.87 3.74 16.22
N GLY A 120 2.81 2.53 15.66
CA GLY A 120 2.73 2.34 14.21
C GLY A 120 1.44 2.87 13.59
N ILE A 121 0.30 2.65 14.24
CA ILE A 121 -0.98 3.17 13.77
C ILE A 121 -1.00 4.71 13.84
N THR A 122 -0.55 5.31 14.94
CA THR A 122 -0.42 6.76 15.04
C THR A 122 0.52 7.32 13.98
N TYR A 123 1.64 6.65 13.73
CA TYR A 123 2.60 7.03 12.70
C TYR A 123 1.96 7.02 11.32
N LEU A 124 1.34 5.91 10.91
CA LEU A 124 0.67 5.77 9.61
C LEU A 124 -0.40 6.85 9.41
N LEU A 125 -1.29 7.03 10.40
CA LEU A 125 -2.38 8.01 10.31
C LEU A 125 -1.88 9.45 10.25
N SER A 126 -0.76 9.77 10.90
CA SER A 126 -0.15 11.11 10.87
C SER A 126 0.53 11.44 9.55
N HIS A 127 0.80 10.44 8.71
CA HIS A 127 1.53 10.59 7.45
C HIS A 127 0.67 10.31 6.20
N LEU A 128 -0.65 10.16 6.34
CA LEU A 128 -1.56 9.87 5.21
C LEU A 128 -1.43 10.87 4.04
N GLN A 129 -1.06 12.12 4.30
CA GLN A 129 -0.83 13.13 3.25
C GLN A 129 0.29 12.77 2.28
N GLU A 130 1.20 11.89 2.68
CA GLU A 130 2.37 11.48 1.90
C GLU A 130 2.04 10.44 0.84
N VAL A 131 0.84 9.85 0.87
CA VAL A 131 0.34 9.06 -0.26
C VAL A 131 0.24 9.98 -1.49
N PRO A 132 0.85 9.59 -2.63
CA PRO A 132 0.79 10.35 -3.87
C PRO A 132 -0.65 10.70 -4.25
N GLU A 133 -0.86 11.89 -4.83
CA GLU A 133 -2.21 12.39 -5.16
C GLU A 133 -3.06 11.37 -5.92
N ARG A 134 -2.42 10.62 -6.83
CA ARG A 134 -3.08 9.59 -7.62
C ARG A 134 -3.45 8.36 -6.81
N GLY A 135 -2.64 7.93 -5.84
CA GLY A 135 -2.93 6.81 -4.93
C GLY A 135 -4.02 7.06 -3.90
N ARG A 136 -4.52 8.29 -3.81
CA ARG A 136 -5.55 8.68 -2.87
C ARG A 136 -6.91 8.07 -3.22
N MET A 137 -7.10 7.62 -4.46
CA MET A 137 -8.39 7.07 -4.88
C MET A 137 -8.60 5.63 -4.41
N ILE A 138 -7.57 4.78 -4.47
CA ILE A 138 -7.65 3.36 -4.10
C ILE A 138 -6.75 3.04 -2.89
N GLY A 139 -5.50 3.51 -2.89
CA GLY A 139 -4.51 3.19 -1.86
C GLY A 139 -4.93 3.59 -0.44
N TRP A 140 -5.45 4.81 -0.27
CA TRP A 140 -6.04 5.27 1.00
C TRP A 140 -7.18 4.35 1.50
N PRO A 141 -8.26 4.14 0.72
CA PRO A 141 -9.38 3.30 1.14
C PRO A 141 -8.96 1.90 1.55
N VAL A 142 -8.14 1.22 0.74
CA VAL A 142 -7.73 -0.17 1.01
C VAL A 142 -6.92 -0.24 2.30
N THR A 143 -5.97 0.68 2.49
CA THR A 143 -5.14 0.72 3.70
C THR A 143 -5.99 0.94 4.96
N LEU A 144 -6.90 1.93 4.95
CA LEU A 144 -7.76 2.17 6.11
C LEU A 144 -8.77 1.06 6.35
N TYR A 145 -9.29 0.44 5.30
CA TYR A 145 -10.21 -0.68 5.42
C TYR A 145 -9.57 -1.87 6.15
N LEU A 146 -8.31 -2.18 5.85
CA LEU A 146 -7.57 -3.22 6.55
C LEU A 146 -7.47 -2.93 8.06
N LEU A 147 -7.17 -1.68 8.44
CA LEU A 147 -7.11 -1.27 9.86
C LEU A 147 -8.47 -1.34 10.56
N ILE A 148 -9.57 -0.99 9.87
CA ILE A 148 -10.93 -1.02 10.44
C ILE A 148 -11.40 -2.45 10.70
N ARG A 149 -11.05 -3.37 9.79
CA ARG A 149 -11.44 -4.79 9.88
C ARG A 149 -10.67 -5.53 10.98
N ASP A 150 -9.40 -5.19 11.20
CA ASP A 150 -8.58 -5.79 12.25
C ASP A 150 -9.00 -5.26 13.64
N ASP A 151 -9.33 -6.17 14.56
CA ASP A 151 -9.82 -5.83 15.90
C ASP A 151 -8.80 -5.05 16.75
N ALA A 152 -7.53 -5.45 16.69
CA ALA A 152 -6.46 -4.82 17.45
C ALA A 152 -6.10 -3.47 16.82
N ALA A 153 -5.95 -3.42 15.50
CA ALA A 153 -5.69 -2.20 14.76
C ALA A 153 -6.80 -1.17 15.00
N TYR A 154 -8.06 -1.59 14.94
CA TYR A 154 -9.20 -0.71 15.20
C TYR A 154 -9.16 -0.10 16.62
N ALA A 155 -8.82 -0.89 17.64
CA ALA A 155 -8.67 -0.39 18.99
C ALA A 155 -7.56 0.68 19.08
N TRP A 156 -6.41 0.43 18.44
CA TRP A 156 -5.32 1.40 18.37
C TRP A 156 -5.68 2.64 17.56
N MET A 157 -6.44 2.52 16.47
CA MET A 157 -6.90 3.68 15.70
C MET A 157 -7.67 4.65 16.59
N LYS A 158 -8.62 4.16 17.39
CA LYS A 158 -9.42 5.00 18.30
C LYS A 158 -8.57 5.76 19.32
N GLU A 159 -7.52 5.12 19.81
CA GLU A 159 -6.56 5.76 20.72
C GLU A 159 -5.68 6.77 19.99
N ALA A 160 -5.19 6.42 18.79
CA ALA A 160 -4.37 7.29 17.95
C ALA A 160 -5.07 8.61 17.60
N LEU A 161 -6.39 8.59 17.33
CA LEU A 161 -7.19 9.78 17.02
C LEU A 161 -7.00 10.92 18.03
N LYS A 162 -6.80 10.61 19.31
CA LYS A 162 -6.63 11.60 20.39
C LYS A 162 -5.31 12.38 20.29
N THR A 163 -4.36 11.87 19.52
CA THR A 163 -3.00 12.41 19.39
C THR A 163 -2.74 13.05 18.02
N LEU A 164 -3.62 12.80 17.04
CA LEU A 164 -3.48 13.33 15.69
C LEU A 164 -3.67 14.86 15.67
N THR A 165 -2.97 15.50 14.73
CA THR A 165 -3.16 16.92 14.46
C THR A 165 -4.54 17.18 13.86
N PRO A 166 -5.10 18.40 13.99
CA PRO A 166 -6.37 18.75 13.34
C PRO A 166 -6.36 18.55 11.81
N ASP A 167 -5.21 18.73 11.15
CA ASP A 167 -5.07 18.50 9.72
C ASP A 167 -5.13 17.01 9.38
N ALA A 168 -4.43 16.16 10.13
CA ALA A 168 -4.50 14.71 9.96
C ALA A 168 -5.91 14.18 10.24
N LEU A 169 -6.59 14.70 11.27
CA LEU A 169 -7.99 14.38 11.58
C LEU A 169 -8.94 14.77 10.44
N ARG A 170 -8.80 15.99 9.89
CA ARG A 170 -9.60 16.43 8.73
C ARG A 170 -9.36 15.53 7.52
N LEU A 171 -8.10 15.23 7.22
CA LEU A 171 -7.74 14.34 6.13
C LEU A 171 -8.37 12.96 6.31
N LEU A 172 -8.21 12.35 7.47
CA LEU A 172 -8.80 11.05 7.80
C LEU A 172 -10.33 11.08 7.69
N HIS A 173 -10.98 12.15 8.15
CA HIS A 173 -12.43 12.33 8.01
C HIS A 173 -12.86 12.36 6.54
N CYS A 174 -12.17 13.13 5.70
CA CYS A 174 -12.44 13.18 4.26
C CYS A 174 -12.27 11.80 3.62
N ILE A 175 -11.20 11.08 3.97
CA ILE A 175 -10.96 9.74 3.43
C ILE A 175 -12.08 8.81 3.82
N LEU A 176 -12.45 8.73 5.11
CA LEU A 176 -13.54 7.85 5.58
C LEU A 176 -14.87 8.22 4.93
N GLY A 177 -15.17 9.50 4.74
CA GLY A 177 -16.36 9.97 4.04
C GLY A 177 -16.38 9.69 2.54
N GLY A 178 -15.26 9.26 1.96
CA GLY A 178 -15.09 9.09 0.51
C GLY A 178 -15.08 10.43 -0.25
N GLU A 179 -14.75 11.53 0.43
CA GLU A 179 -14.69 12.85 -0.19
C GLU A 179 -13.58 12.90 -1.26
N GLY A 180 -13.92 13.45 -2.43
CA GLY A 180 -12.98 13.54 -3.56
C GLY A 180 -12.92 12.28 -4.44
N LEU A 181 -13.65 11.22 -4.10
CA LEU A 181 -13.69 10.00 -4.92
C LEU A 181 -14.75 10.07 -6.03
N PRO A 182 -14.48 9.48 -7.21
CA PRO A 182 -15.50 9.27 -8.22
C PRO A 182 -16.68 8.47 -7.64
N LYS A 183 -17.90 8.82 -8.04
CA LYS A 183 -19.12 8.11 -7.60
C LYS A 183 -19.07 6.59 -7.82
N ALA A 184 -18.37 6.15 -8.87
CA ALA A 184 -18.18 4.73 -9.17
C ALA A 184 -17.39 3.98 -8.09
N LEU A 185 -16.50 4.67 -7.36
CA LEU A 185 -15.67 4.08 -6.31
C LEU A 185 -16.31 4.21 -4.91
N LEU A 186 -17.31 5.08 -4.73
CA LEU A 186 -18.04 5.22 -3.46
C LEU A 186 -18.73 3.92 -3.03
N VAL A 187 -19.04 3.03 -3.96
CA VAL A 187 -19.61 1.71 -3.64
C VAL A 187 -18.70 0.90 -2.71
N TYR A 188 -17.38 1.03 -2.84
CA TYR A 188 -16.40 0.36 -1.99
C TYR A 188 -16.36 0.92 -0.56
N TYR A 189 -16.82 2.17 -0.35
CA TYR A 189 -16.92 2.79 0.97
C TYR A 189 -18.19 2.41 1.74
N SER A 190 -19.19 1.91 1.03
CA SER A 190 -20.39 1.29 1.59
C SER A 190 -20.30 -0.23 1.65
N TYR A 191 -19.17 -0.81 1.22
CA TYR A 191 -18.93 -2.24 1.19
C TYR A 191 -18.20 -2.67 2.47
N GLY A 192 -18.67 -3.75 3.09
CA GLY A 192 -18.10 -4.29 4.32
C GLY A 192 -19.15 -5.02 5.15
N SER A 193 -18.71 -5.76 6.16
CA SER A 193 -19.61 -6.32 7.16
C SER A 193 -20.33 -5.23 7.95
N GLU A 194 -21.48 -5.54 8.56
CA GLU A 194 -22.17 -4.59 9.46
C GLU A 194 -21.24 -4.05 10.56
N THR A 195 -20.31 -4.89 11.02
CA THR A 195 -19.30 -4.50 12.02
C THR A 195 -18.32 -3.48 11.46
N GLU A 196 -17.78 -3.70 10.25
CA GLU A 196 -16.85 -2.76 9.60
C GLU A 196 -17.51 -1.40 9.34
N LEU A 197 -18.75 -1.40 8.85
CA LEU A 197 -19.51 -0.17 8.61
C LEU A 197 -19.81 0.57 9.92
N ALA A 198 -20.15 -0.14 10.99
CA ALA A 198 -20.37 0.45 12.30
C ALA A 198 -19.08 1.08 12.88
N ARG A 199 -17.94 0.40 12.71
CA ARG A 199 -16.61 0.89 13.12
C ARG A 199 -16.21 2.16 12.37
N LYS A 200 -16.37 2.16 11.04
CA LYS A 200 -16.17 3.35 10.21
C LYS A 200 -17.01 4.54 10.70
N ALA A 201 -18.31 4.32 10.91
CA ALA A 201 -19.22 5.36 11.41
C ALA A 201 -18.91 5.82 12.84
N GLU A 202 -18.34 4.96 13.70
CA GLU A 202 -17.83 5.35 15.01
C GLU A 202 -16.59 6.26 14.88
N LEU A 203 -15.65 5.94 13.99
CA LEU A 203 -14.47 6.77 13.73
C LEU A 203 -14.87 8.16 13.20
N GLU A 204 -15.76 8.23 12.20
CA GLU A 204 -16.25 9.50 11.65
C GLU A 204 -16.87 10.40 12.73
N ARG A 205 -17.73 9.84 13.59
CA ARG A 205 -18.32 10.56 14.73
C ARG A 205 -17.28 11.02 15.73
N THR A 206 -16.30 10.18 16.04
CA THR A 206 -15.23 10.49 16.99
C THR A 206 -14.37 11.64 16.47
N ILE A 207 -13.96 11.59 15.21
CA ILE A 207 -13.18 12.65 14.56
C ILE A 207 -13.97 13.96 14.52
N SER A 208 -15.25 13.90 14.14
CA SER A 208 -16.15 15.06 14.18
C SER A 208 -16.26 15.68 15.58
N GLY A 209 -16.17 14.88 16.64
CA GLY A 209 -16.14 15.35 18.03
C GLY A 209 -14.82 16.02 18.41
N LEU A 210 -13.69 15.49 17.92
CA LEU A 210 -12.34 16.01 18.19
C LEU A 210 -12.02 17.31 17.42
N LEU A 211 -12.72 17.56 16.31
CA LEU A 211 -12.55 18.77 15.49
C LEU A 211 -13.41 19.97 15.92
N ARG A 212 -14.25 19.82 16.94
CA ARG A 212 -15.10 20.89 17.50
C ARG A 212 -14.37 21.65 18.60
#